data_AF-A0A6V7J872-F1
#
_entry.id   AF-A0A6V7J872-F1
#
_cell.length_a   1.000
_cell.length_b   1.000
_cell.length_c   1.000
_cell.angle_alpha   90.00
_cell.angle_beta   90.00
_cell.angle_gamma   90.00
#
_symmetry.space_group_name_H-M   'P 1'
#
loop_
_entity.id
_entity.type
_entity.pdbx_description
1 polymer ?
#
loop_
_entity_poly.entity_id
_entity_poly.type
_entity_poly.pdbx_seq_one_letter_code
_entity_poly.pdbx_strand_id
1 'polypeptide(L)' 'TPYWSAGAKKQYYISKRCMAKKDCERMRRTNMPDCFYLWYQDWKCSECCQGD' A
#
# COMPACT_ATOMS: atom_id res chain seq x y z
N THR A 1 14.92 -13.01 -3.97
CA THR A 1 15.80 -12.17 -3.13
C THR A 1 15.36 -10.71 -3.31
N PRO A 2 14.69 -10.09 -2.34
CA PRO A 2 14.10 -8.76 -2.49
C PRO A 2 15.16 -7.68 -2.25
N TYR A 3 16.18 -7.63 -3.10
CA TYR A 3 17.21 -6.59 -3.04
C TYR A 3 16.99 -5.61 -4.20
N TRP A 4 17.19 -4.33 -3.89
CA TRP A 4 17.18 -3.27 -4.88
C TRP A 4 18.19 -3.58 -5.99
N SER A 5 17.79 -3.42 -7.24
CA SER A 5 18.66 -3.57 -8.41
C SER A 5 18.40 -2.43 -9.38
N ALA A 6 19.47 -1.79 -9.85
CA ALA A 6 19.39 -0.79 -10.90
C ALA A 6 18.78 -1.41 -12.17
N GLY A 7 17.83 -0.72 -12.80
CA GLY A 7 17.17 -1.18 -14.03
C GLY A 7 16.12 -2.30 -13.84
N ALA A 8 15.79 -2.67 -12.60
CA ALA A 8 14.70 -3.63 -12.36
C ALA A 8 13.35 -3.05 -12.83
N LYS A 9 12.52 -3.89 -13.45
CA LYS A 9 11.17 -3.49 -13.85
C LYS A 9 10.33 -3.17 -12.61
N LYS A 10 9.62 -2.03 -12.65
CA LYS A 10 8.64 -1.69 -11.61
C LYS A 10 7.55 -2.77 -11.57
N GLN A 11 7.46 -3.49 -10.46
CA GLN A 11 6.50 -4.59 -10.30
C GLN A 11 5.15 -4.11 -9.76
N TYR A 12 5.14 -3.04 -8.96
CA TYR A 12 3.96 -2.60 -8.21
C TYR A 12 3.76 -1.09 -8.31
N TYR A 13 2.50 -0.65 -8.33
CA TYR A 13 2.12 0.76 -8.36
C TYR A 13 1.40 1.13 -7.07
N ILE A 14 1.75 2.29 -6.50
CA ILE A 14 1.03 2.88 -5.38
C ILE A 14 -0.06 3.78 -5.95
N SER A 15 -1.30 3.58 -5.50
CA SER A 15 -2.45 4.39 -5.90
C SER A 15 -3.09 5.09 -4.70
N LYS A 16 -3.58 6.31 -4.89
CA LYS A 16 -4.38 7.05 -3.91
C LYS A 16 -5.68 7.50 -4.56
N ARG A 17 -6.78 7.45 -3.81
CA ARG A 17 -8.10 7.97 -4.24
C ARG A 17 -8.90 8.50 -3.06
N CYS A 18 -9.79 9.45 -3.32
CA CYS A 18 -10.81 9.85 -2.36
C CYS A 18 -11.82 8.71 -2.16
N MET A 19 -12.20 8.46 -0.91
CA MET A 19 -13.23 7.47 -0.57
C MET A 19 -13.88 7.80 0.77
N ALA A 20 -15.07 7.23 1.02
CA ALA A 20 -15.70 7.35 2.33
C ALA A 20 -14.89 6.58 3.39
N LYS A 21 -14.87 7.11 4.62
CA LYS A 21 -14.12 6.53 5.75
C LYS A 21 -14.41 5.04 5.95
N LYS A 22 -15.69 4.64 5.89
CA LYS A 22 -16.13 3.25 6.04
C LYS A 22 -15.50 2.31 5.00
N ASP A 23 -15.36 2.77 3.77
CA ASP A 23 -14.82 1.96 2.68
C ASP A 23 -13.30 1.84 2.81
N CYS A 24 -12.65 2.91 3.26
CA CYS A 24 -11.23 2.90 3.57
C CYS A 24 -10.90 1.93 4.70
N GLU A 25 -11.64 1.98 5.80
CA GLU A 25 -11.41 1.08 6.94
C GLU A 25 -11.62 -0.39 6.57
N ARG A 26 -12.61 -0.67 5.71
CA ARG A 26 -12.82 -2.03 5.17
C ARG A 26 -11.61 -2.49 4.37
N MET A 27 -11.12 -1.66 3.44
CA MET A 27 -9.95 -1.98 2.62
C MET A 27 -8.69 -2.17 3.47
N ARG A 28 -8.47 -1.29 4.46
CA ARG A 28 -7.37 -1.39 5.40
C ARG A 28 -7.41 -2.72 6.16
N ARG A 29 -8.57 -3.12 6.70
CA ARG A 29 -8.69 -4.41 7.42
C ARG A 29 -8.38 -5.61 6.55
N THR A 30 -8.73 -5.56 5.26
CA THR A 30 -8.43 -6.64 4.31
C THR A 30 -6.95 -6.71 3.93
N ASN A 31 -6.28 -5.56 3.78
CA ASN A 31 -4.93 -5.50 3.21
C ASN A 31 -3.81 -5.52 4.28
N MET A 32 -4.11 -5.07 5.49
CA MET A 32 -3.11 -5.00 6.58
C MET A 32 -2.57 -6.34 7.10
N PRO A 33 -3.28 -7.49 7.06
CA PRO A 33 -2.70 -8.77 7.48
C PRO A 33 -1.45 -9.18 6.70
N ASP A 34 -1.36 -8.78 5.43
CA ASP A 34 -0.22 -9.04 4.55
C ASP A 34 0.75 -7.85 4.44
N CYS A 35 0.48 -6.76 5.17
CA CYS A 35 1.32 -5.58 5.25
C CYS A 35 2.40 -5.81 6.30
N PHE A 36 3.63 -5.96 5.82
CA PHE A 36 4.82 -5.82 6.65
C PHE A 36 5.33 -4.40 6.40
N TYR A 37 5.66 -3.64 7.45
CA TYR A 37 6.32 -2.32 7.37
C TYR A 37 7.77 -2.43 6.87
N LEU A 38 7.94 -3.13 5.76
CA LEU A 38 9.17 -3.34 5.01
C LEU A 38 9.01 -2.52 3.74
N TRP A 39 9.88 -1.53 3.55
CA TRP A 39 9.80 -0.54 2.47
C TRP A 39 9.55 -1.11 1.05
N TYR A 40 9.99 -2.35 0.77
CA TYR A 40 9.80 -3.01 -0.53
C TYR A 40 8.47 -3.77 -0.66
N GLN A 41 7.71 -3.90 0.43
CA GLN A 41 6.38 -4.51 0.49
C GLN A 41 5.25 -3.52 0.81
N ASP A 42 5.58 -2.26 1.10
CA ASP A 42 4.62 -1.21 1.47
C ASP A 42 3.51 -1.00 0.43
N TRP A 43 3.72 -1.41 -0.83
CA TRP A 43 2.68 -1.39 -1.86
C TRP A 43 1.46 -2.27 -1.53
N LYS A 44 1.58 -3.22 -0.59
CA LYS A 44 0.48 -4.03 -0.06
C LYS A 44 -0.32 -3.30 1.03
N CYS A 45 0.28 -2.30 1.67
CA CYS A 45 -0.33 -1.59 2.77
C CYS A 45 -1.41 -0.62 2.26
N SER A 46 -2.40 -0.35 3.09
CA SER A 46 -3.48 0.58 2.75
C SER A 46 -3.82 1.42 3.97
N GLU A 47 -3.78 2.74 3.82
CA GLU A 47 -4.00 3.68 4.91
C GLU A 47 -5.07 4.72 4.58
N CYS A 48 -5.75 5.17 5.63
CA CYS A 48 -6.80 6.18 5.55
C CYS A 48 -6.25 7.52 5.99
N CYS A 49 -6.39 8.54 5.14
CA CYS A 49 -6.06 9.91 5.48
C CYS A 49 -7.30 10.80 5.35
N GLN A 50 -7.43 11.75 6.26
CA GLN A 50 -8.24 12.94 6.03
C GLN A 50 -7.38 13.83 5.14
N GLY A 51 -7.81 14.06 3.88
CA GLY A 51 -7.10 14.98 2.99
C GLY A 51 -7.11 16.40 3.55
N ASP A 52 -6.31 17.28 2.94
CA ASP A 52 -6.39 18.73 3.20
C ASP A 52 -7.77 19.31 2.87
#